data_AF-A0A933W3K0-F1
#
_entry.id   AF-A0A933W3K0-F1
#
_cell.length_a   1.000
_cell.length_b   1.000
_cell.length_c   1.000
_cell.angle_alpha   90.00
_cell.angle_beta   90.00
_cell.angle_gamma   90.00
#
_symmetry.space_group_name_H-M   'P 1'
#
loop_
_entity.id
_entity.type
_entity.pdbx_description
1 polymer ?
#
loop_
_entity_poly.entity_id
_entity_poly.type
_entity_poly.pdbx_seq_one_letter_code
_entity_poly.pdbx_strand_id
1 'polypeptide(L)'
;MYHTMARKLLKSMLLCVILAAAALAPAVARAAELLMFERDGCVWCARWDRDVGPIYDKTDEAKLLPLRRVNIDRDKPANLALASPVRFTPTFVVIDNGREVGRITGYINDDAFWGLLGTMVAKLPPRPTPNHT
;
A
#
# COMPACT_ATOMS: atom_id res chain seq x y z
N MET A 1 -14.40 15.76 -53.77
CA MET A 1 -13.74 14.51 -53.30
C MET A 1 -12.62 14.76 -52.29
N TYR A 2 -11.85 15.85 -52.36
CA TYR A 2 -10.77 16.17 -51.39
C TYR A 2 -11.24 16.44 -49.93
N HIS A 3 -12.41 17.04 -49.73
CA HIS A 3 -12.94 17.34 -48.37
C HIS A 3 -13.26 16.09 -47.53
N THR A 4 -13.70 15.01 -48.17
CA THR A 4 -14.07 13.76 -47.49
C THR A 4 -12.84 12.98 -47.03
N MET A 5 -11.77 13.04 -47.84
CA MET A 5 -10.49 12.40 -47.55
C MET A 5 -9.74 13.13 -46.42
N ALA A 6 -9.74 14.47 -46.44
CA ALA A 6 -9.18 15.30 -45.37
C ALA A 6 -9.89 15.09 -44.01
N ARG A 7 -11.23 14.99 -43.98
CA ARG A 7 -11.98 14.70 -42.74
C ARG A 7 -11.72 13.30 -42.17
N LYS A 8 -11.50 12.29 -43.02
CA LYS A 8 -11.12 10.94 -42.57
C LYS A 8 -9.70 10.90 -42.02
N LEU A 9 -8.77 11.59 -42.69
CA LEU A 9 -7.38 11.73 -42.24
C LEU A 9 -7.29 12.47 -40.89
N LEU A 10 -8.02 13.58 -40.73
CA LEU A 10 -8.07 14.33 -39.47
C LEU A 10 -8.61 13.49 -38.30
N LYS A 11 -9.68 12.72 -38.53
CA LYS A 11 -10.27 11.83 -37.51
C LYS A 11 -9.34 10.68 -37.12
N SER A 12 -8.66 10.07 -38.09
CA SER A 12 -7.72 8.97 -37.83
C SER A 12 -6.47 9.46 -37.08
N MET A 13 -6.00 10.66 -37.41
CA MET A 13 -4.88 11.31 -36.71
C MET A 13 -5.26 11.68 -35.27
N LEU A 14 -6.47 12.23 -35.04
CA LEU A 14 -6.97 12.47 -33.68
C LEU A 14 -7.06 11.17 -32.86
N LEU A 15 -7.52 10.06 -33.47
CA LEU A 15 -7.65 8.78 -32.78
C LEU A 15 -6.27 8.21 -32.37
N CYS A 16 -5.26 8.29 -33.23
CA CYS A 16 -3.89 7.90 -32.90
C CYS A 16 -3.29 8.77 -31.78
N VAL A 17 -3.53 10.09 -31.80
CA VAL A 17 -3.06 10.99 -30.73
C VAL A 17 -3.71 10.66 -29.39
N ILE A 18 -5.00 10.32 -29.36
CA ILE A 18 -5.70 9.91 -28.13
C ILE A 18 -5.16 8.57 -27.59
N LEU A 19 -4.94 7.57 -28.45
CA LEU A 19 -4.35 6.29 -28.02
C LEU A 19 -2.91 6.47 -27.51
N ALA A 20 -2.10 7.30 -28.17
CA ALA A 20 -0.74 7.59 -27.73
C ALA A 20 -0.73 8.33 -26.38
N ALA A 21 -1.63 9.29 -26.18
CA ALA A 21 -1.76 10.02 -24.91
C ALA A 21 -2.20 9.11 -23.75
N ALA A 22 -3.06 8.12 -24.00
CA ALA A 22 -3.48 7.15 -22.99
C ALA A 22 -2.34 6.21 -22.54
N ALA A 23 -1.40 5.87 -23.44
CA ALA A 23 -0.23 5.05 -23.11
C ALA A 23 0.82 5.80 -22.27
N LEU A 24 0.78 7.13 -22.25
CA LEU A 24 1.67 8.00 -21.48
C LEU A 24 1.06 8.47 -20.15
N ALA A 25 -0.14 7.98 -19.79
CA ALA A 25 -0.75 8.33 -18.51
C ALA A 25 0.12 7.80 -17.36
N PRO A 26 0.52 8.66 -16.41
CA PRO A 26 1.32 8.21 -15.27
C PRO A 26 0.55 7.18 -14.47
N ALA A 27 1.16 6.02 -14.22
CA ALA A 27 0.59 5.03 -13.32
C ALA A 27 0.54 5.65 -11.91
N VAL A 28 -0.66 5.80 -11.36
CA VAL A 28 -0.85 6.16 -9.95
C VAL A 28 -0.33 5.02 -9.09
N ALA A 29 0.88 5.20 -8.55
CA ALA A 29 1.46 4.29 -7.58
C ALA A 29 0.66 4.38 -6.27
N ARG A 30 0.31 3.23 -5.69
CA ARG A 30 -0.33 3.21 -4.37
C ARG A 30 0.76 3.33 -3.32
N ALA A 31 0.59 4.27 -2.39
CA ALA A 31 1.50 4.44 -1.27
C ALA A 31 1.63 3.15 -0.45
N ALA A 32 2.82 2.90 0.07
CA ALA A 32 3.05 1.80 1.00
C ALA A 32 2.29 2.04 2.32
N GLU A 33 1.81 0.98 2.95
CA GLU A 33 1.04 1.01 4.20
C GLU A 33 1.38 -0.19 5.08
N LEU A 34 1.20 -0.03 6.40
CA LEU A 34 1.24 -1.14 7.35
C LEU A 34 -0.20 -1.56 7.67
N LEU A 35 -0.56 -2.79 7.35
CA LEU A 35 -1.85 -3.36 7.74
C LEU A 35 -1.73 -4.16 9.01
N MET A 36 -2.42 -3.72 10.07
CA MET A 36 -2.64 -4.55 11.24
C MET A 36 -3.95 -5.31 11.08
N PHE A 37 -3.83 -6.60 10.80
CA PHE A 37 -4.95 -7.51 10.85
C PHE A 37 -5.24 -7.91 12.29
N GLU A 38 -6.47 -7.68 12.72
CA GLU A 38 -6.93 -7.87 14.08
C GLU A 38 -8.26 -8.63 14.12
N ARG A 39 -8.72 -8.95 15.33
CA ARG A 39 -10.06 -9.47 15.59
C ARG A 39 -10.54 -9.05 16.96
N ASP A 40 -11.84 -9.14 17.17
CA ASP A 40 -12.44 -8.80 18.46
C ASP A 40 -11.95 -9.78 19.55
N GLY A 41 -11.62 -9.26 20.73
CA GLY A 41 -11.06 -10.05 21.83
C GLY A 41 -9.56 -10.42 21.70
N CYS A 42 -8.85 -9.89 20.70
CA CYS A 42 -7.42 -10.14 20.53
C CYS A 42 -6.57 -9.44 21.62
N VAL A 43 -6.20 -10.18 22.67
CA VAL A 43 -5.38 -9.66 23.78
C VAL A 43 -4.00 -9.14 23.35
N TRP A 44 -3.41 -9.75 22.32
CA TRP A 44 -2.11 -9.33 21.77
C TRP A 44 -2.20 -8.07 20.92
N CYS A 45 -3.35 -7.85 20.26
CA CYS A 45 -3.65 -6.61 19.54
C CYS A 45 -3.74 -5.47 20.55
N ALA A 46 -4.53 -5.67 21.63
CA ALA A 46 -4.63 -4.70 22.73
C ALA A 46 -3.30 -4.43 23.44
N ARG A 47 -2.39 -5.42 23.48
CA ARG A 47 -1.02 -5.21 23.98
C ARG A 47 -0.22 -4.31 23.05
N TRP A 48 -0.24 -4.56 21.73
CA TRP A 48 0.41 -3.69 20.76
C TRP A 48 -0.15 -2.26 20.81
N ASP A 49 -1.47 -2.11 20.95
CA ASP A 49 -2.13 -0.80 21.06
C ASP A 49 -1.70 0.00 22.28
N ARG A 50 -1.30 -0.67 23.36
CA ARG A 50 -0.76 -0.05 24.57
C ARG A 50 0.71 0.33 24.41
N ASP A 51 1.50 -0.62 23.90
CA ASP A 51 2.95 -0.52 23.90
C ASP A 51 3.45 0.38 22.74
N VAL A 52 2.87 0.23 21.54
CA VAL A 52 3.33 0.86 20.29
C VAL A 52 2.31 1.84 19.73
N GLY A 53 1.02 1.50 19.80
CA GLY A 53 -0.08 2.30 19.26
C GLY A 53 -0.01 3.82 19.53
N PRO A 54 0.31 4.29 20.75
CA PRO A 54 0.28 5.72 21.09
C PRO A 54 1.43 6.56 20.49
N ILE A 55 2.48 5.87 20.02
CA ILE A 55 3.68 6.51 19.45
C ILE A 55 3.82 6.26 17.94
N TYR A 56 3.13 5.27 17.39
CA TYR A 56 3.35 4.82 16.01
C TYR A 56 3.23 5.97 15.01
N ASP A 57 2.16 6.76 15.08
CA ASP A 57 1.89 7.88 14.16
C ASP A 57 2.93 9.01 14.19
N LYS A 58 3.83 9.01 15.19
CA LYS A 58 4.89 10.00 15.37
C LYS A 58 6.24 9.52 14.84
N THR A 59 6.36 8.26 14.42
CA THR A 59 7.65 7.70 13.97
C THR A 59 7.91 7.95 12.49
N ASP A 60 9.16 7.81 12.08
CA ASP A 60 9.53 7.90 10.66
C ASP A 60 9.00 6.70 9.86
N GLU A 61 8.88 5.53 10.49
CA GLU A 61 8.23 4.36 9.90
C GLU A 61 6.79 4.67 9.52
N ALA A 62 6.00 5.33 10.37
CA ALA A 62 4.61 5.65 10.05
C ALA A 62 4.44 6.67 8.92
N LYS A 63 5.42 7.57 8.72
CA LYS A 63 5.44 8.45 7.53
C LYS A 63 5.60 7.66 6.23
N LEU A 64 6.33 6.53 6.31
CA LEU A 64 6.53 5.64 5.18
C LEU A 64 5.39 4.63 5.04
N LEU A 65 4.88 4.13 6.17
CA LEU A 65 3.93 3.06 6.30
C LEU A 65 2.78 3.48 7.21
N PRO A 66 1.85 4.33 6.74
CA PRO A 66 0.67 4.67 7.52
C PRO A 66 -0.07 3.41 7.98
N LEU A 67 -0.44 3.35 9.26
CA LEU A 67 -1.14 2.20 9.82
C LEU A 67 -2.59 2.19 9.36
N ARG A 68 -3.05 1.04 8.88
CA ARG A 68 -4.47 0.76 8.67
C ARG A 68 -4.85 -0.54 9.37
N ARG A 69 -5.94 -0.52 10.12
CA ARG A 69 -6.48 -1.70 10.80
C ARG A 69 -7.50 -2.42 9.91
N VAL A 70 -7.50 -3.75 9.97
CA VAL A 70 -8.44 -4.62 9.25
C VAL A 70 -8.87 -5.73 10.18
N ASN A 71 -10.16 -5.82 10.48
CA ASN A 71 -10.69 -6.92 11.27
C ASN A 71 -11.01 -8.12 10.36
N ILE A 72 -10.36 -9.25 10.60
CA ILE A 72 -10.45 -10.43 9.73
C ILE A 72 -11.82 -11.12 9.74
N ASP A 73 -12.63 -10.87 10.77
CA ASP A 73 -13.94 -11.52 10.93
C ASP A 73 -15.08 -10.70 10.29
N ARG A 74 -14.94 -9.37 10.17
CA ARG A 74 -16.02 -8.47 9.70
C ARG A 74 -15.70 -7.63 8.46
N ASP A 75 -14.43 -7.32 8.22
CA ASP A 75 -14.05 -6.44 7.12
C ASP A 75 -13.77 -7.26 5.87
N LYS A 76 -14.28 -6.79 4.73
CA LYS A 76 -13.81 -7.30 3.43
C LYS A 76 -12.43 -6.69 3.17
N PRO A 77 -11.34 -7.47 3.15
CA PRO A 77 -10.04 -6.91 2.81
C PRO A 77 -10.12 -6.29 1.41
N ALA A 78 -9.47 -5.14 1.24
CA ALA A 78 -9.29 -4.54 -0.08
C ALA A 78 -8.67 -5.57 -1.05
N ASN A 79 -8.78 -5.32 -2.37
CA ASN A 79 -8.13 -6.15 -3.38
C ASN A 79 -6.60 -6.04 -3.27
N LEU A 80 -6.03 -6.78 -2.31
CA LEU A 80 -4.62 -6.83 -1.97
C LEU A 80 -4.08 -8.19 -2.40
N ALA A 81 -2.93 -8.18 -3.08
CA ALA A 81 -2.21 -9.39 -3.43
C ALA A 81 -1.37 -9.84 -2.23
N LEU A 82 -2.04 -10.47 -1.24
CA LEU A 82 -1.38 -11.11 -0.12
C LEU A 82 -0.69 -12.40 -0.57
N ALA A 83 0.48 -12.69 -0.02
CA ALA A 83 1.23 -13.92 -0.31
C ALA A 83 0.52 -15.17 0.24
N SER A 84 -0.26 -15.00 1.32
CA SER A 84 -1.10 -16.05 1.91
C SER A 84 -2.23 -15.43 2.75
N PRO A 85 -3.32 -16.18 3.03
CA PRO A 85 -4.38 -15.71 3.94
C PRO A 85 -3.83 -15.35 5.33
N VAL A 86 -4.44 -14.36 5.98
CA VAL A 86 -4.15 -14.02 7.37
C VAL A 86 -5.10 -14.82 8.27
N ARG A 87 -4.54 -15.61 9.18
CA ARG A 87 -5.31 -16.50 10.09
C ARG A 87 -5.10 -16.20 11.58
N PHE A 88 -4.08 -15.43 11.91
CA PHE A 88 -3.68 -15.13 13.28
C PHE A 88 -3.63 -13.62 13.50
N THR A 89 -3.89 -13.19 14.73
CA THR A 89 -3.98 -11.78 15.10
C THR A 89 -3.15 -11.48 16.36
N PRO A 90 -2.42 -10.34 16.42
CA PRO A 90 -2.24 -9.41 15.32
C PRO A 90 -1.34 -10.01 14.23
N THR A 91 -1.60 -9.68 12.96
CA THR A 91 -0.61 -9.86 11.89
C THR A 91 -0.40 -8.51 11.22
N PHE A 92 0.85 -8.07 11.16
CA PHE A 92 1.24 -6.81 10.54
C PHE A 92 1.77 -7.09 9.15
N VAL A 93 1.15 -6.56 8.10
CA VAL A 93 1.54 -6.80 6.70
C VAL A 93 1.93 -5.48 6.06
N VAL A 94 3.16 -5.39 5.57
CA VAL A 94 3.58 -4.26 4.75
C VAL A 94 3.10 -4.48 3.32
N ILE A 95 2.31 -3.54 2.83
CA ILE A 95 1.83 -3.50 1.45
C ILE A 95 2.55 -2.37 0.73
N ASP A 96 3.03 -2.63 -0.48
CA ASP A 96 3.48 -1.61 -1.43
C ASP A 96 2.82 -1.87 -2.79
N ASN A 97 2.29 -0.82 -3.43
CA ASN A 97 1.58 -0.94 -4.70
C ASN A 97 0.48 -2.04 -4.72
N GLY A 98 -0.20 -2.24 -3.58
CA GLY A 98 -1.25 -3.25 -3.42
C GLY A 98 -0.74 -4.70 -3.29
N ARG A 99 0.58 -4.91 -3.16
CA ARG A 99 1.22 -6.21 -3.03
C ARG A 99 1.93 -6.32 -1.68
N GLU A 100 1.88 -7.50 -1.10
CA GLU A 100 2.61 -7.78 0.13
C GLU A 100 4.13 -7.79 -0.08
N VAL A 101 4.84 -7.03 0.77
CA VAL A 101 6.30 -6.99 0.86
C VAL A 101 6.80 -7.97 1.93
N GLY A 102 6.05 -8.10 3.01
CA GLY A 102 6.35 -8.99 4.13
C GLY A 102 5.34 -8.84 5.25
N ARG A 103 5.46 -9.70 6.27
CA ARG A 103 4.60 -9.65 7.45
C ARG A 103 5.29 -10.06 8.74
N ILE A 104 4.73 -9.61 9.86
CA ILE A 104 5.01 -10.04 11.23
C ILE A 104 3.76 -10.72 11.75
N THR A 105 3.86 -11.97 12.22
CA THR A 105 2.72 -12.70 12.82
C THR A 105 2.88 -12.72 14.32
N GLY A 106 1.90 -12.19 15.03
CA GLY A 106 1.92 -12.01 16.48
C GLY A 106 2.63 -10.74 16.94
N TYR A 107 2.62 -10.53 18.25
CA TYR A 107 3.31 -9.42 18.92
C TYR A 107 3.89 -9.91 20.25
N ILE A 108 5.22 -9.88 20.37
CA ILE A 108 5.94 -10.34 21.58
C ILE A 108 6.24 -9.15 22.49
N ASN A 109 6.94 -8.16 21.94
CA ASN A 109 7.30 -6.87 22.55
C ASN A 109 7.63 -5.85 21.42
N ASP A 110 7.83 -4.61 21.82
CA ASP A 110 8.13 -3.46 20.97
C ASP A 110 9.48 -3.58 20.26
N ASP A 111 10.54 -3.98 20.97
CA ASP A 111 11.88 -4.16 20.37
C ASP A 111 11.86 -5.14 19.18
N ALA A 112 11.19 -6.29 19.34
CA ALA A 112 11.06 -7.27 18.26
C ALA A 112 10.20 -6.72 17.10
N PHE A 113 9.13 -5.99 17.42
CA PHE A 113 8.29 -5.37 16.41
C PHE A 113 9.06 -4.36 15.56
N TRP A 114 9.78 -3.43 16.19
CA TRP A 114 10.55 -2.40 15.49
C TRP A 114 11.69 -3.00 14.67
N GLY A 115 12.41 -3.97 15.22
CA GLY A 115 13.47 -4.67 14.49
C GLY A 115 12.94 -5.34 13.21
N LEU A 116 11.84 -6.09 13.30
CA LEU A 116 11.24 -6.74 12.15
C LEU A 116 10.64 -5.75 11.15
N LEU A 117 9.97 -4.69 11.63
CA LEU A 117 9.41 -3.64 10.77
C LEU A 117 10.51 -2.93 9.98
N GLY A 118 11.64 -2.62 10.62
CA GLY A 118 12.82 -2.04 9.98
C GLY A 118 13.34 -2.91 8.83
N THR A 119 13.36 -4.24 8.99
CA THR A 119 13.75 -5.14 7.88
C THR A 119 12.82 -5.08 6.67
N MET A 120 11.53 -4.77 6.88
CA MET A 120 10.55 -4.61 5.80
C MET A 120 10.67 -3.23 5.17
N VAL A 121 10.90 -2.18 5.96
CA VAL A 121 11.18 -0.82 5.45
C VAL A 121 12.40 -0.82 4.53
N ALA A 122 13.47 -1.55 4.89
CA ALA A 122 14.67 -1.67 4.07
C ALA A 122 14.44 -2.37 2.71
N LYS A 123 13.33 -3.10 2.53
CA LYS A 123 12.95 -3.74 1.27
C LYS A 123 12.09 -2.85 0.37
N LEU A 124 11.59 -1.73 0.87
CA LEU A 124 10.79 -0.80 0.08
C LEU A 124 11.66 -0.09 -0.96
N PRO A 125 11.12 0.16 -2.17
CA PRO A 125 11.82 0.97 -3.14
C PRO A 125 12.03 2.40 -2.59
N PRO A 126 13.15 3.07 -2.95
CA PRO A 126 13.34 4.48 -2.62
C PRO A 126 12.16 5.29 -3.13
N ARG A 127 11.51 6.06 -2.25
CA ARG A 127 10.44 6.96 -2.67
C ARG A 127 11.07 8.16 -3.39
N PRO A 128 10.62 8.53 -4.60
CA PRO A 128 11.05 9.77 -5.22
C PRO A 128 10.74 10.92 -4.27
N THR A 129 11.75 11.69 -3.86
CA THR A 129 11.56 12.89 -3.06
C THR A 129 10.72 13.88 -3.86
N PRO A 130 9.65 14.47 -3.28
CA PRO A 130 9.00 15.61 -3.91
C PRO A 130 10.04 16.71 -4.11
N ASN A 131 10.29 17.11 -5.36
CA ASN A 131 11.10 18.29 -5.63
C ASN A 131 10.36 19.50 -5.04
N HIS A 132 10.90 20.08 -3.98
CA HIS A 132 10.50 21.41 -3.51
C HIS A 132 11.19 22.44 -4.42
N THR A 133 10.53 22.81 -5.51
CA THR A 133 10.77 24.08 -6.24
C THR A 133 9.75 25.11 -5.80
#